data_AF-X0ZLE9-F1
#
_entry.id   AF-X0ZLE9-F1
#
_cell.length_a   1.000
_cell.length_b   1.000
_cell.length_c   1.000
_cell.angle_alpha   90.00
_cell.angle_beta   90.00
_cell.angle_gamma   90.00
#
_symmetry.space_group_name_H-M   'P 1'
#
loop_
_entity.id
_entity.type
_entity.pdbx_description
1 polymer ?
#
loop_
_entity_poly.entity_id
_entity_poly.type
_entity_poly.pdbx_seq_one_letter_code
_entity_poly.pdbx_strand_id
1 'polypeptide(L)'
;MTPVHNERLSIAAKGLSGEGYKGHVFWDMEIFILPFFIYTFPEIARRLLFYRYHFLDGAREKAKENGFEGAMYPWECADTGCEVTPKWGGVDFKTGKSQRIWTGELEQHITCDIVYSIWHYFQATHDHDFMYNYGLEIMLETSRFWASRLEYNPEKDQYEINDVTGPDEYSEHINNNTFTNYMVKWQLNQTIQFSEWVKMNQSEVWKKVISKIKLTLNELSDWKEKADKIYIGMDKASGFIHQYEGFTDKREVDLLKYKGKVGAIAQDYNWEEITQMQVLKQSDIIMLLYLLGDNFSQETKRFNWDYYEPKTLHDSSLSPSIHAIVALDIEDVEKGYEYFERSIRIDLGENLKSSWDGLHAASLGGNWQAVVNGFGGVRITNKGRLRINPHLPEKWKRLKFKIKWQNEEYCVEITRNKIILKSLSSISKSLIIEICEKEYILKPDEELRIIY
;
A
#
# COMPACT_ATOMS: atom_id res chain seq x y z
N MET A 1 17.00 -12.38 0.62
CA MET A 1 16.09 -13.36 1.26
C MET A 1 14.84 -13.56 0.41
N THR A 2 14.98 -13.67 -0.92
CA THR A 2 13.83 -13.81 -1.83
C THR A 2 13.76 -15.26 -2.31
N PRO A 3 12.67 -15.99 -2.05
CA PRO A 3 12.55 -17.35 -2.52
C PRO A 3 12.33 -17.35 -4.05
N VAL A 4 13.32 -17.81 -4.80
CA VAL A 4 13.26 -17.84 -6.28
C VAL A 4 12.91 -19.22 -6.87
N HIS A 5 12.90 -20.26 -6.05
CA HIS A 5 12.79 -21.66 -6.47
C HIS A 5 11.35 -22.20 -6.46
N ASN A 6 10.38 -21.50 -5.86
CA ASN A 6 8.99 -21.92 -5.78
C ASN A 6 8.06 -20.70 -5.74
N GLU A 7 7.07 -20.66 -6.64
CA GLU A 7 6.07 -19.59 -6.74
C GLU A 7 5.01 -19.61 -5.62
N ARG A 8 5.01 -20.65 -4.78
CA ARG A 8 4.19 -20.73 -3.55
C ARG A 8 4.88 -20.16 -2.32
N LEU A 9 6.04 -19.53 -2.49
CA LEU A 9 6.76 -18.85 -1.42
C LEU A 9 6.83 -17.35 -1.71
N SER A 10 6.78 -16.55 -0.66
CA SER A 10 6.89 -15.09 -0.75
C SER A 10 7.78 -14.55 0.37
N ILE A 11 7.87 -13.23 0.50
CA ILE A 11 8.74 -12.56 1.47
C ILE A 11 7.95 -12.26 2.74
N ALA A 12 8.37 -12.88 3.85
CA ALA A 12 7.79 -12.66 5.17
C ALA A 12 8.20 -11.29 5.77
N ALA A 13 7.45 -10.83 6.78
CA ALA A 13 7.70 -9.54 7.47
C ALA A 13 9.13 -9.43 8.05
N LYS A 14 9.73 -10.56 8.48
CA LYS A 14 11.14 -10.64 8.94
C LYS A 14 12.09 -11.32 7.94
N GLY A 15 11.66 -11.49 6.69
CA GLY A 15 12.40 -12.28 5.70
C GLY A 15 12.69 -13.69 6.22
N LEU A 16 13.97 -14.10 6.15
CA LEU A 16 14.47 -15.35 6.73
C LEU A 16 15.58 -15.05 7.76
N SER A 17 15.38 -13.99 8.55
CA SER A 17 16.42 -13.45 9.44
C SER A 17 16.12 -13.62 10.93
N GLY A 18 14.97 -14.19 11.28
CA GLY A 18 14.55 -14.44 12.66
C GLY A 18 13.18 -15.07 12.71
N GLU A 19 12.72 -15.40 13.92
CA GLU A 19 11.43 -16.06 14.18
C GLU A 19 10.27 -15.07 14.37
N GLY A 20 10.56 -13.77 14.45
CA GLY A 20 9.55 -12.73 14.53
C GLY A 20 8.54 -12.84 13.38
N TYR A 21 7.26 -12.74 13.71
CA TYR A 21 6.15 -12.96 12.77
C TYR A 21 6.18 -14.32 12.04
N LYS A 22 6.91 -15.31 12.56
CA LYS A 22 6.79 -16.74 12.21
C LYS A 22 6.97 -17.08 10.72
N GLY A 23 7.62 -16.21 9.94
CA GLY A 23 7.75 -16.37 8.49
C GLY A 23 6.45 -16.10 7.72
N HIS A 24 5.46 -15.44 8.33
CA HIS A 24 4.20 -15.10 7.69
C HIS A 24 4.35 -13.90 6.75
N VAL A 25 3.54 -13.91 5.69
CA VAL A 25 3.48 -12.92 4.63
C VAL A 25 2.28 -12.00 4.86
N PHE A 26 2.54 -10.71 4.93
CA PHE A 26 1.57 -9.63 5.18
C PHE A 26 1.47 -8.73 3.95
N TRP A 27 0.64 -7.68 4.03
CA TRP A 27 0.60 -6.58 3.05
C TRP A 27 1.96 -5.88 2.86
N ASP A 28 2.88 -6.03 3.83
CA ASP A 28 4.31 -5.72 3.76
C ASP A 28 4.92 -6.10 2.40
N MET A 29 4.59 -7.31 1.92
CA MET A 29 5.14 -7.81 0.68
C MET A 29 4.69 -6.95 -0.49
N GLU A 30 3.39 -6.74 -0.64
CA GLU A 30 2.79 -6.02 -1.75
C GLU A 30 3.07 -4.51 -1.76
N ILE A 31 2.99 -3.86 -0.61
CA ILE A 31 3.05 -2.39 -0.53
C ILE A 31 4.47 -1.87 -0.30
N PHE A 32 5.27 -2.58 0.49
CA PHE A 32 6.59 -2.08 0.89
C PHE A 32 7.73 -2.69 0.07
N ILE A 33 7.64 -3.99 -0.22
CA ILE A 33 8.75 -4.75 -0.78
C ILE A 33 8.64 -4.85 -2.30
N LEU A 34 7.45 -5.15 -2.82
CA LEU A 34 7.22 -5.41 -4.23
C LEU A 34 7.58 -4.24 -5.16
N PRO A 35 7.39 -2.95 -4.80
CA PRO A 35 7.83 -1.82 -5.64
C PRO A 35 9.32 -1.90 -6.03
N PHE A 36 10.20 -2.29 -5.10
CA PHE A 36 11.61 -2.50 -5.44
C PHE A 36 11.77 -3.51 -6.57
N PHE A 37 11.10 -4.67 -6.48
CA PHE A 37 11.19 -5.71 -7.50
C PHE A 37 10.51 -5.29 -8.80
N ILE A 38 9.38 -4.58 -8.77
CA ILE A 38 8.70 -4.06 -9.97
C ILE A 38 9.68 -3.25 -10.81
N TYR A 39 10.42 -2.34 -10.18
CA TYR A 39 11.31 -1.42 -10.89
C TYR A 39 12.73 -1.95 -11.09
N THR A 40 13.15 -3.07 -10.48
CA THR A 40 14.52 -3.60 -10.63
C THR A 40 14.57 -5.01 -11.23
N PHE A 41 13.67 -5.90 -10.79
CA PHE A 41 13.59 -7.31 -11.18
C PHE A 41 12.11 -7.74 -11.39
N PRO A 42 11.43 -7.22 -12.42
CA PRO A 42 9.99 -7.46 -12.63
C PRO A 42 9.64 -8.93 -12.82
N GLU A 43 10.59 -9.76 -13.29
CA GLU A 43 10.44 -11.22 -13.33
C GLU A 43 10.31 -11.85 -11.93
N ILE A 44 10.96 -11.27 -10.92
CA ILE A 44 10.82 -11.67 -9.52
C ILE A 44 9.51 -11.12 -8.96
N ALA A 45 9.15 -9.87 -9.28
CA ALA A 45 7.87 -9.29 -8.86
C ALA A 45 6.67 -10.16 -9.31
N ARG A 46 6.70 -10.61 -10.57
CA ARG A 46 5.72 -11.54 -11.14
C ARG A 46 5.58 -12.83 -10.33
N ARG A 47 6.71 -13.41 -9.92
CA ARG A 47 6.76 -14.63 -9.09
C ARG A 47 6.19 -14.41 -7.70
N LEU A 48 6.49 -13.27 -7.09
CA LEU A 48 5.94 -12.91 -5.79
C LEU A 48 4.42 -12.73 -5.86
N LEU A 49 3.88 -12.17 -6.95
CA LEU A 49 2.43 -12.08 -7.16
C LEU A 49 1.77 -13.44 -7.40
N PHE A 50 2.47 -14.42 -8.00
CA PHE A 50 1.94 -15.77 -8.14
C PHE A 50 1.60 -16.44 -6.82
N TYR A 51 2.31 -16.09 -5.74
CA TYR A 51 1.98 -16.56 -4.39
C TYR A 51 0.50 -16.33 -4.08
N ARG A 52 -0.01 -15.11 -4.33
CA ARG A 52 -1.42 -14.76 -4.07
C ARG A 52 -2.38 -15.49 -5.01
N TYR A 53 -1.99 -15.71 -6.26
CA TYR A 53 -2.81 -16.50 -7.19
C TYR A 53 -2.93 -17.97 -6.74
N HIS A 54 -1.80 -18.60 -6.37
CA HIS A 54 -1.76 -20.00 -5.95
C HIS A 54 -2.55 -20.29 -4.66
N PHE A 55 -2.85 -19.24 -3.87
CA PHE A 55 -3.64 -19.29 -2.64
C PHE A 55 -4.99 -18.59 -2.74
N LEU A 56 -5.47 -18.27 -3.96
CA LEU A 56 -6.77 -17.65 -4.17
C LEU A 56 -7.92 -18.51 -3.62
N ASP A 57 -7.81 -19.84 -3.69
CA ASP A 57 -8.82 -20.75 -3.11
C ASP A 57 -8.90 -20.66 -1.57
N GLY A 58 -7.76 -20.44 -0.90
CA GLY A 58 -7.75 -20.20 0.56
C GLY A 58 -8.46 -18.90 0.92
N ALA A 59 -8.26 -17.85 0.12
CA ALA A 59 -8.98 -16.57 0.28
C ALA A 59 -10.49 -16.71 0.00
N ARG A 60 -10.89 -17.57 -0.93
CA ARG A 60 -12.31 -17.89 -1.19
C ARG A 60 -12.96 -18.61 0.00
N GLU A 61 -12.27 -19.61 0.57
CA GLU A 61 -12.81 -20.31 1.75
C GLU A 61 -12.87 -19.37 2.96
N LYS A 62 -11.87 -18.52 3.18
CA LYS A 62 -11.90 -17.51 4.25
C LYS A 62 -13.11 -16.57 4.09
N ALA A 63 -13.36 -16.04 2.89
CA ALA A 63 -14.53 -15.19 2.65
C ALA A 63 -15.83 -15.90 3.06
N LYS A 64 -16.01 -17.13 2.59
CA LYS A 64 -17.17 -17.96 2.88
C LYS A 64 -17.33 -18.30 4.37
N GLU A 65 -16.24 -18.63 5.07
CA GLU A 65 -16.23 -18.88 6.52
C GLU A 65 -16.68 -17.65 7.32
N ASN A 66 -16.44 -16.44 6.78
CA ASN A 66 -16.86 -15.16 7.36
C ASN A 66 -18.22 -14.68 6.82
N GLY A 67 -18.94 -15.50 6.03
CA GLY A 67 -20.26 -15.16 5.51
C GLY A 67 -20.26 -14.22 4.29
N PHE A 68 -19.10 -14.03 3.65
CA PHE A 68 -18.93 -13.21 2.46
C PHE A 68 -18.80 -14.06 1.19
N GLU A 69 -18.90 -13.40 0.04
CA GLU A 69 -18.64 -14.00 -1.27
C GLU A 69 -17.22 -13.66 -1.75
N GLY A 70 -16.81 -14.20 -2.91
CA GLY A 70 -15.54 -13.82 -3.53
C GLY A 70 -14.31 -14.32 -2.77
N ALA A 71 -13.24 -13.51 -2.73
CA ALA A 71 -11.98 -13.84 -2.10
C ALA A 71 -11.55 -12.76 -1.08
N MET A 72 -11.43 -13.16 0.18
CA MET A 72 -10.93 -12.37 1.30
C MET A 72 -9.55 -12.91 1.67
N TYR A 73 -8.49 -12.18 1.37
CA TYR A 73 -7.15 -12.69 1.68
C TYR A 73 -6.90 -12.72 3.21
N PRO A 74 -6.13 -13.71 3.70
CA PRO A 74 -5.67 -13.71 5.08
C PRO A 74 -4.74 -12.53 5.37
N TRP A 75 -4.82 -11.98 6.58
CA TRP A 75 -3.93 -10.94 7.06
C TRP A 75 -2.49 -11.47 7.18
N GLU A 76 -2.35 -12.61 7.86
CA GLU A 76 -1.13 -13.38 7.92
C GLU A 76 -1.29 -14.65 7.10
N CYS A 77 -0.44 -14.80 6.07
CA CYS A 77 -0.46 -15.94 5.17
C CYS A 77 0.83 -16.75 5.27
N ALA A 78 0.73 -18.08 5.24
CA ALA A 78 1.88 -18.99 5.24
C ALA A 78 1.86 -19.93 4.01
N ASP A 79 2.05 -21.24 4.23
CA ASP A 79 2.24 -22.28 3.20
C ASP A 79 0.92 -22.88 2.67
N THR A 80 -0.17 -22.75 3.41
CA THR A 80 -1.51 -23.26 3.02
C THR A 80 -2.39 -22.24 2.32
N GLY A 81 -2.09 -20.95 2.46
CA GLY A 81 -2.97 -19.87 2.01
C GLY A 81 -4.11 -19.52 2.97
N CYS A 82 -4.21 -20.23 4.11
CA CYS A 82 -5.21 -19.95 5.14
C CYS A 82 -4.77 -18.82 6.07
N GLU A 83 -5.73 -18.27 6.82
CA GLU A 83 -5.46 -17.33 7.90
C GLU A 83 -4.66 -18.00 9.02
N VAL A 84 -3.48 -17.45 9.31
CA VAL A 84 -2.60 -17.94 10.39
C VAL A 84 -2.32 -16.87 11.45
N THR A 85 -3.03 -15.74 11.40
CA THR A 85 -2.94 -14.70 12.42
C THR A 85 -3.26 -15.29 13.80
N PRO A 86 -2.37 -15.15 14.79
CA PRO A 86 -2.64 -15.62 16.14
C PRO A 86 -3.83 -14.87 16.73
N LYS A 87 -4.75 -15.58 17.41
CA LYS A 87 -5.88 -14.93 18.11
C LYS A 87 -5.47 -14.22 19.41
N TRP A 88 -4.32 -14.57 19.96
CA TRP A 88 -3.87 -14.10 21.26
C TRP A 88 -2.40 -13.68 21.17
N GLY A 89 -2.12 -12.48 21.66
CA GLY A 89 -0.82 -11.84 21.58
C GLY A 89 -0.16 -11.65 22.94
N GLY A 90 0.62 -10.56 23.03
CA GLY A 90 1.30 -10.15 24.24
C GLY A 90 0.37 -9.94 25.42
N VAL A 91 0.97 -9.71 26.58
CA VAL A 91 0.24 -9.49 27.83
C VAL A 91 0.06 -8.00 28.05
N ASP A 92 -1.16 -7.59 28.35
CA ASP A 92 -1.45 -6.23 28.80
C ASP A 92 -0.77 -5.99 30.16
N PHE A 93 0.10 -4.99 30.25
CA PHE A 93 0.94 -4.78 31.43
C PHE A 93 0.15 -4.38 32.69
N LYS A 94 -1.04 -3.79 32.56
CA LYS A 94 -1.87 -3.39 33.69
C LYS A 94 -2.72 -4.55 34.20
N THR A 95 -3.30 -5.34 33.30
CA THR A 95 -4.27 -6.38 33.64
C THR A 95 -3.66 -7.77 33.76
N GLY A 96 -2.47 -8.00 33.19
CA GLY A 96 -1.79 -9.30 33.16
C GLY A 96 -2.47 -10.32 32.25
N LYS A 97 -3.45 -9.91 31.44
CA LYS A 97 -4.20 -10.78 30.52
C LYS A 97 -3.58 -10.74 29.12
N SER A 98 -3.66 -11.85 28.39
CA SER A 98 -3.30 -11.87 26.97
C SER A 98 -4.28 -10.99 26.19
N GLN A 99 -3.73 -10.17 25.30
CA GLN A 99 -4.50 -9.30 24.41
C GLN A 99 -5.01 -10.12 23.23
N ARG A 100 -6.30 -9.93 22.92
CA ARG A 100 -6.92 -10.46 21.71
C ARG A 100 -6.38 -9.68 20.52
N ILE A 101 -5.85 -10.38 19.52
CA ILE A 101 -5.38 -9.78 18.26
C ILE A 101 -6.52 -9.89 17.26
N TRP A 102 -7.05 -8.79 16.75
CA TRP A 102 -8.21 -8.81 15.84
C TRP A 102 -7.87 -8.70 14.36
N THR A 103 -6.61 -8.46 14.02
CA THR A 103 -6.18 -8.12 12.66
C THR A 103 -6.54 -9.20 11.62
N GLY A 104 -6.45 -10.48 12.00
CA GLY A 104 -6.86 -11.60 11.14
C GLY A 104 -8.34 -11.57 10.73
N GLU A 105 -9.19 -10.99 11.56
CA GLU A 105 -10.63 -10.86 11.29
C GLU A 105 -11.01 -9.47 10.73
N LEU A 106 -10.42 -8.39 11.26
CA LEU A 106 -10.88 -7.02 11.03
C LEU A 106 -9.99 -6.21 10.07
N GLU A 107 -8.73 -6.59 9.86
CA GLU A 107 -7.79 -5.84 9.01
C GLU A 107 -7.84 -6.35 7.56
N GLN A 108 -8.95 -6.01 6.91
CA GLN A 108 -9.35 -6.63 5.63
C GLN A 108 -8.74 -5.94 4.40
N HIS A 109 -8.11 -4.76 4.59
CA HIS A 109 -7.59 -3.92 3.51
C HIS A 109 -6.47 -4.59 2.70
N ILE A 110 -5.79 -5.61 3.25
CA ILE A 110 -4.82 -6.46 2.53
C ILE A 110 -5.36 -6.97 1.18
N THR A 111 -6.68 -7.22 1.12
CA THR A 111 -7.34 -7.65 -0.11
C THR A 111 -7.27 -6.59 -1.21
N CYS A 112 -7.41 -5.31 -0.87
CA CYS A 112 -7.19 -4.19 -1.80
C CYS A 112 -5.72 -3.97 -2.12
N ASP A 113 -4.84 -4.13 -1.13
CA ASP A 113 -3.40 -3.91 -1.31
C ASP A 113 -2.81 -4.87 -2.35
N ILE A 114 -3.29 -6.11 -2.35
CA ILE A 114 -2.94 -7.09 -3.38
C ILE A 114 -3.35 -6.61 -4.77
N VAL A 115 -4.58 -6.13 -4.94
CA VAL A 115 -5.03 -5.61 -6.24
C VAL A 115 -4.27 -4.34 -6.63
N TYR A 116 -3.99 -3.45 -5.67
CA TYR A 116 -3.14 -2.28 -5.88
C TYR A 116 -1.79 -2.65 -6.46
N SER A 117 -1.14 -3.63 -5.85
CA SER A 117 0.18 -4.07 -6.27
C SER A 117 0.18 -4.81 -7.63
N ILE A 118 -0.87 -5.59 -7.93
CA ILE A 118 -1.09 -6.21 -9.25
C ILE A 118 -1.25 -5.14 -10.32
N TRP A 119 -2.04 -4.11 -10.04
CA TRP A 119 -2.25 -3.00 -10.98
C TRP A 119 -0.96 -2.19 -11.18
N HIS A 120 -0.24 -1.89 -10.11
CA HIS A 120 1.07 -1.22 -10.15
C HIS A 120 2.06 -2.02 -11.00
N TYR A 121 2.18 -3.33 -10.77
CA TYR A 121 3.00 -4.23 -11.56
C TYR A 121 2.61 -4.18 -13.04
N PHE A 122 1.32 -4.25 -13.36
CA PHE A 122 0.85 -4.21 -14.74
C PHE A 122 1.16 -2.88 -15.42
N GLN A 123 0.94 -1.74 -14.77
CA GLN A 123 1.27 -0.42 -15.32
C GLN A 123 2.78 -0.27 -15.59
N ALA A 124 3.61 -0.82 -14.71
CA ALA A 124 5.06 -0.72 -14.84
C ALA A 124 5.67 -1.71 -15.85
N THR A 125 4.99 -2.81 -16.20
CA THR A 125 5.56 -3.88 -17.03
C THR A 125 4.83 -4.12 -18.34
N HIS A 126 3.54 -3.76 -18.40
CA HIS A 126 2.61 -4.19 -19.45
C HIS A 126 2.57 -5.72 -19.64
N ASP A 127 2.75 -6.51 -18.57
CA ASP A 127 2.58 -7.97 -18.62
C ASP A 127 1.09 -8.35 -18.75
N HIS A 128 0.60 -8.27 -19.98
CA HIS A 128 -0.76 -8.67 -20.34
C HIS A 128 -1.00 -10.16 -20.11
N ASP A 129 0.00 -11.02 -20.29
CA ASP A 129 -0.13 -12.47 -20.08
C ASP A 129 -0.42 -12.77 -18.61
N PHE A 130 0.23 -12.06 -17.68
CA PHE A 130 -0.07 -12.16 -16.26
C PHE A 130 -1.50 -11.72 -15.96
N MET A 131 -1.92 -10.56 -16.48
CA MET A 131 -3.26 -10.03 -16.22
C MET A 131 -4.37 -10.92 -16.78
N TYR A 132 -4.21 -11.47 -17.99
CA TYR A 132 -5.23 -12.28 -18.63
C TYR A 132 -5.39 -13.66 -18.02
N ASN A 133 -4.31 -14.25 -17.51
CA ASN A 133 -4.35 -15.59 -16.96
C ASN A 133 -4.56 -15.63 -15.43
N TYR A 134 -4.22 -14.55 -14.72
CA TYR A 134 -4.17 -14.54 -13.26
C TYR A 134 -4.76 -13.27 -12.65
N GLY A 135 -4.30 -12.09 -13.09
CA GLY A 135 -4.66 -10.80 -12.48
C GLY A 135 -6.17 -10.52 -12.51
N LEU A 136 -6.82 -10.70 -13.66
CA LEU A 136 -8.26 -10.43 -13.81
C LEU A 136 -9.12 -11.32 -12.89
N GLU A 137 -8.72 -12.58 -12.68
CA GLU A 137 -9.44 -13.49 -11.78
C GLU A 137 -9.36 -13.00 -10.32
N ILE A 138 -8.16 -12.61 -9.87
CA ILE A 138 -7.97 -12.05 -8.53
C ILE A 138 -8.80 -10.77 -8.37
N MET A 139 -8.71 -9.85 -9.33
CA MET A 139 -9.44 -8.57 -9.29
C MET A 139 -10.96 -8.78 -9.18
N LEU A 140 -11.53 -9.69 -9.96
CA LEU A 140 -12.96 -9.97 -9.94
C LEU A 140 -13.40 -10.64 -8.62
N GLU A 141 -12.68 -11.65 -8.15
CA GLU A 141 -13.05 -12.37 -6.91
C GLU A 141 -12.90 -11.51 -5.66
N THR A 142 -11.85 -10.70 -5.59
CA THR A 142 -11.67 -9.75 -4.48
C THR A 142 -12.68 -8.60 -4.53
N SER A 143 -13.10 -8.18 -5.73
CA SER A 143 -14.18 -7.18 -5.89
C SER A 143 -15.54 -7.75 -5.50
N ARG A 144 -15.79 -9.03 -5.77
CA ARG A 144 -16.97 -9.76 -5.28
C ARG A 144 -16.99 -9.82 -3.75
N PHE A 145 -15.84 -10.06 -3.10
CA PHE A 145 -15.73 -9.97 -1.65
C PHE A 145 -16.16 -8.60 -1.14
N TRP A 146 -15.55 -7.52 -1.64
CA TRP A 146 -15.89 -6.18 -1.20
C TRP A 146 -17.36 -5.82 -1.47
N ALA A 147 -17.90 -6.20 -2.63
CA ALA A 147 -19.31 -5.98 -2.94
C ALA A 147 -20.26 -6.72 -1.98
N SER A 148 -19.86 -7.89 -1.45
CA SER A 148 -20.61 -8.62 -0.43
C SER A 148 -20.38 -8.09 1.00
N ARG A 149 -19.23 -7.44 1.23
CA ARG A 149 -18.82 -6.87 2.52
C ARG A 149 -19.44 -5.51 2.83
N LEU A 150 -19.81 -4.76 1.78
CA LEU A 150 -20.42 -3.44 1.89
C LEU A 150 -21.82 -3.50 2.53
N GLU A 151 -22.05 -2.65 3.51
CA GLU A 151 -23.31 -2.54 4.24
C GLU A 151 -24.08 -1.31 3.73
N TYR A 152 -25.31 -1.48 3.27
CA TYR A 152 -26.11 -0.35 2.78
C TYR A 152 -26.79 0.39 3.93
N ASN A 153 -26.55 1.69 4.03
CA ASN A 153 -27.24 2.60 4.93
C ASN A 153 -28.38 3.32 4.18
N PRO A 154 -29.66 2.92 4.37
CA PRO A 154 -30.78 3.49 3.64
C PRO A 154 -31.13 4.93 4.04
N GLU A 155 -30.74 5.37 5.24
CA GLU A 155 -31.02 6.74 5.70
C GLU A 155 -30.11 7.77 5.02
N LYS A 156 -28.88 7.36 4.70
CA LYS A 156 -27.86 8.20 4.06
C LYS A 156 -27.69 7.90 2.55
N ASP A 157 -28.37 6.89 2.01
CA ASP A 157 -28.21 6.37 0.63
C ASP A 157 -26.73 6.14 0.26
N GLN A 158 -26.01 5.43 1.13
CA GLN A 158 -24.60 5.15 0.97
C GLN A 158 -24.25 3.73 1.43
N TYR A 159 -23.10 3.22 0.98
CA TYR A 159 -22.51 2.00 1.49
C TYR A 159 -21.39 2.30 2.48
N GLU A 160 -21.33 1.51 3.55
CA GLU A 160 -20.40 1.65 4.67
C GLU A 160 -19.61 0.35 4.84
N ILE A 161 -18.45 0.46 5.50
CA ILE A 161 -17.67 -0.70 5.95
C ILE A 161 -17.44 -0.50 7.43
N ASN A 162 -18.24 -1.19 8.24
CA ASN A 162 -18.25 -1.06 9.70
C ASN A 162 -17.45 -2.18 10.35
N ASP A 163 -17.04 -2.02 11.60
CA ASP A 163 -16.31 -3.05 12.36
C ASP A 163 -15.05 -3.57 11.63
N VAL A 164 -14.08 -2.68 11.42
CA VAL A 164 -12.80 -2.98 10.78
C VAL A 164 -11.62 -2.45 11.59
N THR A 165 -10.42 -2.81 11.16
CA THR A 165 -9.15 -2.18 11.53
C THR A 165 -8.50 -1.66 10.25
N GLY A 166 -8.02 -0.41 10.29
CA GLY A 166 -7.22 0.17 9.20
C GLY A 166 -5.72 -0.09 9.43
N PRO A 167 -4.82 0.49 8.61
CA PRO A 167 -3.38 0.35 8.80
C PRO A 167 -2.90 0.79 10.19
N ASP A 168 -3.62 1.70 10.85
CA ASP A 168 -3.40 2.00 12.26
C ASP A 168 -4.04 0.94 13.17
N GLU A 169 -3.27 -0.09 13.51
CA GLU A 169 -3.71 -1.19 14.38
C GLU A 169 -3.99 -0.77 15.85
N TYR A 170 -3.78 0.50 16.25
CA TYR A 170 -4.25 0.98 17.56
C TYR A 170 -5.75 1.30 17.57
N SER A 171 -6.36 1.35 16.38
CA SER A 171 -7.79 1.58 16.19
C SER A 171 -8.46 0.29 15.72
N GLU A 172 -9.21 -0.36 16.62
CA GLU A 172 -9.96 -1.59 16.34
C GLU A 172 -11.46 -1.37 16.48
N HIS A 173 -12.27 -2.22 15.84
CA HIS A 173 -13.74 -2.13 15.83
C HIS A 173 -14.24 -0.74 15.41
N ILE A 174 -13.56 -0.13 14.43
CA ILE A 174 -13.90 1.20 13.92
C ILE A 174 -14.79 1.10 12.69
N ASN A 175 -15.60 2.14 12.50
CA ASN A 175 -16.48 2.25 11.35
C ASN A 175 -15.90 3.20 10.32
N ASN A 176 -16.02 2.82 9.04
CA ASN A 176 -15.70 3.68 7.91
C ASN A 176 -14.26 4.21 7.95
N ASN A 177 -13.28 3.33 8.16
CA ASN A 177 -11.87 3.70 7.98
C ASN A 177 -11.66 4.24 6.55
N THR A 178 -11.23 5.49 6.44
CA THR A 178 -11.19 6.16 5.13
C THR A 178 -10.12 5.56 4.22
N PHE A 179 -8.99 5.07 4.75
CA PHE A 179 -8.02 4.33 3.93
C PHE A 179 -8.69 3.10 3.28
N THR A 180 -9.33 2.24 4.08
CA THR A 180 -10.03 1.04 3.60
C THR A 180 -11.12 1.40 2.60
N ASN A 181 -12.05 2.30 2.95
CA ASN A 181 -13.17 2.65 2.07
C ASN A 181 -12.69 3.21 0.73
N TYR A 182 -11.64 4.05 0.74
CA TYR A 182 -11.08 4.63 -0.48
C TYR A 182 -10.38 3.56 -1.34
N MET A 183 -9.62 2.65 -0.72
CA MET A 183 -8.98 1.53 -1.41
C MET A 183 -10.00 0.58 -2.04
N VAL A 184 -11.12 0.31 -1.37
CA VAL A 184 -12.23 -0.49 -1.91
C VAL A 184 -12.87 0.20 -3.10
N LYS A 185 -13.22 1.49 -2.95
CA LYS A 185 -13.76 2.28 -4.06
C LYS A 185 -12.80 2.31 -5.25
N TRP A 186 -11.51 2.50 -5.00
CA TRP A 186 -10.48 2.46 -6.03
C TRP A 186 -10.45 1.10 -6.72
N GLN A 187 -10.39 0.00 -5.97
CA GLN A 187 -10.33 -1.34 -6.51
C GLN A 187 -11.55 -1.66 -7.39
N LEU A 188 -12.77 -1.41 -6.91
CA LEU A 188 -14.00 -1.67 -7.67
C LEU A 188 -13.95 -0.94 -9.02
N ASN A 189 -13.59 0.35 -9.00
CA ASN A 189 -13.47 1.15 -10.23
C ASN A 189 -12.41 0.62 -11.18
N GLN A 190 -11.23 0.24 -10.69
CA GLN A 190 -10.16 -0.34 -11.53
C GLN A 190 -10.60 -1.69 -12.13
N THR A 191 -11.22 -2.56 -11.34
CA THR A 191 -11.73 -3.86 -11.81
C THR A 191 -12.78 -3.68 -12.89
N ILE A 192 -13.72 -2.75 -12.72
CA ILE A 192 -14.76 -2.45 -13.71
C ILE A 192 -14.12 -1.95 -15.00
N GLN A 193 -13.26 -0.93 -14.91
CA GLN A 193 -12.61 -0.33 -16.08
C GLN A 193 -11.79 -1.37 -16.87
N PHE A 194 -11.02 -2.21 -16.17
CA PHE A 194 -10.23 -3.24 -16.82
C PHE A 194 -11.10 -4.35 -17.40
N SER A 195 -12.17 -4.76 -16.71
CA SER A 195 -13.14 -5.75 -17.21
C SER A 195 -13.83 -5.29 -18.49
N GLU A 196 -14.25 -4.02 -18.57
CA GLU A 196 -14.83 -3.43 -19.78
C GLU A 196 -13.82 -3.45 -20.93
N TRP A 197 -12.56 -3.07 -20.66
CA TRP A 197 -11.50 -3.10 -21.66
C TRP A 197 -11.24 -4.52 -22.16
N VAL A 198 -11.11 -5.52 -21.27
CA VAL A 198 -10.88 -6.93 -21.65
C VAL A 198 -12.08 -7.49 -22.42
N LYS A 199 -13.31 -7.16 -22.01
CA LYS A 199 -14.53 -7.58 -22.72
C LYS A 199 -14.56 -7.07 -24.17
N MET A 200 -14.11 -5.83 -24.40
CA MET A 200 -14.07 -5.20 -25.73
C MET A 200 -12.90 -5.68 -26.59
N ASN A 201 -11.71 -5.86 -25.99
CA ASN A 201 -10.46 -6.06 -26.74
C ASN A 201 -9.95 -7.51 -26.71
N GLN A 202 -10.39 -8.33 -25.75
CA GLN A 202 -9.89 -9.68 -25.46
C GLN A 202 -11.04 -10.62 -25.07
N SER A 203 -12.05 -10.72 -25.96
CA SER A 203 -13.31 -11.39 -25.67
C SER A 203 -13.18 -12.87 -25.25
N GLU A 204 -12.19 -13.60 -25.77
CA GLU A 204 -11.94 -14.99 -25.39
C GLU A 204 -11.35 -15.11 -23.97
N VAL A 205 -10.47 -14.18 -23.57
CA VAL A 205 -9.98 -14.07 -22.19
C VAL A 205 -11.15 -13.80 -21.26
N TRP A 206 -12.00 -12.82 -21.61
CA TRP A 206 -13.20 -12.49 -20.84
C TRP A 206 -14.09 -13.71 -20.62
N LYS A 207 -14.48 -14.41 -21.70
CA LYS A 207 -15.32 -15.62 -21.64
C LYS A 207 -14.71 -16.71 -20.76
N LYS A 208 -13.40 -16.95 -20.88
CA LYS A 208 -12.67 -17.94 -20.08
C LYS A 208 -12.77 -17.61 -18.59
N VAL A 209 -12.47 -16.37 -18.21
CA VAL A 209 -12.43 -15.96 -16.80
C VAL A 209 -13.83 -15.95 -16.18
N ILE A 210 -14.82 -15.33 -16.83
CA ILE A 210 -16.19 -15.28 -16.27
C ILE A 210 -16.80 -16.67 -16.14
N SER A 211 -16.49 -17.59 -17.05
CA SER A 211 -16.95 -18.98 -16.97
C SER A 211 -16.30 -19.70 -15.79
N LYS A 212 -14.99 -19.49 -15.59
CA LYS A 212 -14.24 -20.08 -14.47
C LYS A 212 -14.80 -19.64 -13.12
N ILE A 213 -15.01 -18.35 -12.91
CA ILE A 213 -15.48 -17.79 -11.62
C ILE A 213 -17.01 -17.68 -11.52
N LYS A 214 -17.72 -18.13 -12.56
CA LYS A 214 -19.19 -18.05 -12.69
C LYS A 214 -19.73 -16.64 -12.45
N LEU A 215 -19.06 -15.64 -13.02
CA LEU A 215 -19.48 -14.23 -12.91
C LEU A 215 -20.83 -14.04 -13.62
N THR A 216 -21.80 -13.46 -12.93
CA THR A 216 -23.11 -13.14 -13.48
C THR A 216 -23.09 -11.81 -14.22
N LEU A 217 -24.06 -11.60 -15.13
CA LEU A 217 -24.11 -10.38 -15.95
C LEU A 217 -24.34 -9.10 -15.14
N ASN A 218 -24.96 -9.20 -13.97
CA ASN A 218 -25.38 -8.04 -13.17
C ASN A 218 -24.35 -7.61 -12.13
N GLU A 219 -23.39 -8.47 -11.76
CA GLU A 219 -22.40 -8.18 -10.72
C GLU A 219 -21.63 -6.88 -11.01
N LEU A 220 -21.09 -6.68 -12.22
CA LEU A 220 -20.36 -5.45 -12.54
C LEU A 220 -21.22 -4.18 -12.42
N SER A 221 -22.51 -4.26 -12.73
CA SER A 221 -23.42 -3.13 -12.61
C SER A 221 -23.74 -2.81 -11.15
N ASP A 222 -23.95 -3.84 -10.33
CA ASP A 222 -24.13 -3.72 -8.87
C ASP A 222 -22.88 -3.11 -8.22
N TRP A 223 -21.69 -3.59 -8.59
CA TRP A 223 -20.42 -3.09 -8.05
C TRP A 223 -20.18 -1.62 -8.41
N LYS A 224 -20.61 -1.20 -9.61
CA LYS A 224 -20.55 0.20 -10.02
C LYS A 224 -21.43 1.09 -9.15
N GLU A 225 -22.70 0.70 -8.96
CA GLU A 225 -23.62 1.43 -8.06
C GLU A 225 -23.05 1.52 -6.64
N LYS A 226 -22.57 0.40 -6.12
CA LYS A 226 -21.91 0.33 -4.81
C LYS A 226 -20.74 1.29 -4.71
N ALA A 227 -19.78 1.22 -5.65
CA ALA A 227 -18.59 2.05 -5.65
C ALA A 227 -18.90 3.56 -5.68
N ASP A 228 -19.94 3.95 -6.42
CA ASP A 228 -20.39 5.35 -6.49
C ASP A 228 -20.92 5.86 -5.15
N LYS A 229 -21.52 4.96 -4.36
CA LYS A 229 -22.17 5.24 -3.08
C LYS A 229 -21.35 4.89 -1.83
N ILE A 230 -20.11 4.38 -1.96
CA ILE A 230 -19.24 4.16 -0.78
C ILE A 230 -18.98 5.48 -0.06
N TYR A 231 -19.23 5.50 1.25
CA TYR A 231 -18.89 6.61 2.12
C TYR A 231 -17.39 6.82 2.21
N ILE A 232 -16.94 8.06 2.01
CA ILE A 232 -15.55 8.48 2.16
C ILE A 232 -15.53 9.62 3.17
N GLY A 233 -14.79 9.45 4.27
CA GLY A 233 -14.70 10.41 5.37
C GLY A 233 -13.89 11.66 5.04
N MET A 234 -14.10 12.29 3.88
CA MET A 234 -13.41 13.51 3.47
C MET A 234 -14.37 14.69 3.43
N ASP A 235 -14.06 15.73 4.20
CA ASP A 235 -14.73 17.03 4.08
C ASP A 235 -14.25 17.73 2.80
N LYS A 236 -15.15 17.89 1.83
CA LYS A 236 -14.85 18.51 0.54
C LYS A 236 -14.49 19.99 0.66
N ALA A 237 -14.96 20.69 1.70
CA ALA A 237 -14.73 22.12 1.85
C ALA A 237 -13.33 22.41 2.42
N SER A 238 -12.94 21.70 3.48
CA SER A 238 -11.63 21.89 4.13
C SER A 238 -10.52 21.01 3.54
N GLY A 239 -10.87 19.91 2.87
CA GLY A 239 -9.91 18.86 2.50
C GLY A 239 -9.49 17.98 3.67
N PHE A 240 -10.09 18.14 4.86
CA PHE A 240 -9.81 17.26 6.00
C PHE A 240 -10.29 15.83 5.69
N ILE A 241 -9.47 14.84 6.00
CA ILE A 241 -9.81 13.43 5.86
C ILE A 241 -9.88 12.85 7.27
N HIS A 242 -11.06 12.47 7.72
CA HIS A 242 -11.26 11.71 8.94
C HIS A 242 -10.67 10.31 8.77
N GLN A 243 -9.83 9.86 9.71
CA GLN A 243 -9.27 8.50 9.68
C GLN A 243 -10.38 7.45 9.71
N TYR A 244 -11.39 7.68 10.55
CA TYR A 244 -12.64 6.92 10.64
C TYR A 244 -13.71 7.76 11.34
N GLU A 245 -14.96 7.29 11.33
CA GLU A 245 -16.08 7.97 11.97
C GLU A 245 -15.84 8.10 13.49
N GLY A 246 -15.81 9.34 14.00
CA GLY A 246 -15.61 9.64 15.43
C GLY A 246 -14.15 9.72 15.90
N PHE A 247 -13.14 9.63 15.03
CA PHE A 247 -11.73 9.76 15.46
C PHE A 247 -11.43 11.10 16.16
N THR A 248 -11.94 12.20 15.59
CA THR A 248 -11.74 13.57 16.11
C THR A 248 -12.40 13.80 17.47
N ASP A 249 -13.36 12.95 17.85
CA ASP A 249 -14.07 13.03 19.13
C ASP A 249 -13.31 12.30 20.25
N LYS A 250 -12.29 11.51 19.90
CA LYS A 250 -11.43 10.80 20.86
C LYS A 250 -10.56 11.76 21.65
N ARG A 251 -10.10 11.30 22.81
CA ARG A 251 -9.27 12.10 23.71
C ARG A 251 -7.89 12.36 23.08
N GLU A 252 -7.49 13.63 23.04
CA GLU A 252 -6.10 13.99 22.76
C GLU A 252 -5.18 13.66 23.93
N VAL A 253 -3.96 13.22 23.62
CA VAL A 253 -2.93 12.85 24.61
C VAL A 253 -1.59 13.41 24.17
N ASP A 254 -0.81 13.91 25.13
CA ASP A 254 0.57 14.31 24.86
C ASP A 254 1.44 13.07 24.59
N LEU A 255 1.83 12.91 23.32
CA LEU A 255 2.62 11.78 22.83
C LEU A 255 4.13 12.03 22.90
N LEU A 256 4.59 13.24 23.25
CA LEU A 256 6.01 13.62 23.17
C LEU A 256 6.91 12.68 23.97
N LYS A 257 6.45 12.21 25.14
CA LYS A 257 7.24 11.29 25.99
C LYS A 257 7.42 9.88 25.42
N TYR A 258 6.57 9.48 24.48
CA TYR A 258 6.58 8.15 23.84
C TYR A 258 7.26 8.14 22.47
N LYS A 259 7.30 9.28 21.75
CA LYS A 259 7.92 9.37 20.42
C LYS A 259 9.36 8.83 20.45
N GLY A 260 9.66 7.91 19.53
CA GLY A 260 10.96 7.25 19.40
C GLY A 260 11.18 6.04 20.32
N LYS A 261 10.20 5.65 21.12
CA LYS A 261 10.26 4.47 22.01
C LYS A 261 9.12 3.51 21.69
N VAL A 262 9.38 2.57 20.78
CA VAL A 262 8.39 1.59 20.30
C VAL A 262 7.68 0.90 21.47
N GLY A 263 6.35 0.99 21.50
CA GLY A 263 5.49 0.34 22.50
C GLY A 263 5.49 1.00 23.87
N ALA A 264 6.15 2.15 24.07
CA ALA A 264 6.24 2.79 25.38
C ALA A 264 4.89 3.26 25.93
N ILE A 265 3.92 3.57 25.07
CA ILE A 265 2.58 3.98 25.49
C ILE A 265 1.84 2.91 26.29
N ALA A 266 2.09 1.63 26.00
CA ALA A 266 1.49 0.49 26.68
C ALA A 266 1.94 0.33 28.15
N GLN A 267 2.97 1.07 28.58
CA GLN A 267 3.40 1.09 29.99
C GLN A 267 2.47 1.94 30.86
N ASP A 268 1.86 2.98 30.27
CA ASP A 268 1.02 3.95 30.98
C ASP A 268 -0.47 3.72 30.75
N TYR A 269 -0.84 3.04 29.66
CA TYR A 269 -2.23 2.82 29.24
C TYR A 269 -2.44 1.35 28.84
N ASN A 270 -3.60 0.81 29.21
CA ASN A 270 -4.04 -0.47 28.66
C ASN A 270 -4.61 -0.29 27.25
N TRP A 271 -4.90 -1.40 26.59
CA TRP A 271 -5.40 -1.38 25.21
C TRP A 271 -6.76 -0.66 25.05
N GLU A 272 -7.69 -0.87 25.98
CA GLU A 272 -9.00 -0.20 25.99
C GLU A 272 -8.84 1.33 26.06
N GLU A 273 -7.87 1.83 26.83
CA GLU A 273 -7.55 3.26 26.91
C GLU A 273 -6.93 3.76 25.60
N ILE A 274 -5.96 3.05 25.02
CA ILE A 274 -5.28 3.45 23.77
C ILE A 274 -6.28 3.58 22.62
N THR A 275 -7.19 2.62 22.47
CA THR A 275 -8.22 2.65 21.41
C THR A 275 -9.17 3.84 21.54
N GLN A 276 -9.23 4.54 22.68
CA GLN A 276 -10.08 5.73 22.89
C GLN A 276 -9.30 7.06 22.79
N MET A 277 -8.06 7.01 22.28
CA MET A 277 -7.18 8.17 22.13
C MET A 277 -6.93 8.50 20.66
N GLN A 278 -6.56 9.76 20.41
CA GLN A 278 -6.07 10.19 19.10
C GLN A 278 -4.58 9.86 18.95
N VAL A 279 -4.26 8.58 18.82
CA VAL A 279 -2.90 8.06 18.69
C VAL A 279 -2.85 7.02 17.59
N LEU A 280 -1.82 7.11 16.75
CA LEU A 280 -1.60 6.18 15.64
C LEU A 280 -0.32 5.38 15.87
N LYS A 281 -0.40 4.06 15.64
CA LYS A 281 0.76 3.16 15.56
C LYS A 281 1.64 3.55 14.37
N GLN A 282 1.02 3.78 13.21
CA GLN A 282 1.69 3.95 11.92
C GLN A 282 0.85 4.80 10.95
N SER A 283 1.33 4.96 9.71
CA SER A 283 0.63 5.75 8.68
C SER A 283 -0.68 5.08 8.25
N ASP A 284 -1.80 5.79 8.42
CA ASP A 284 -3.14 5.41 7.91
C ASP A 284 -3.56 6.39 6.79
N ILE A 285 -4.05 7.58 7.14
CA ILE A 285 -4.33 8.64 6.14
C ILE A 285 -3.07 9.04 5.37
N ILE A 286 -1.91 9.10 6.03
CA ILE A 286 -0.63 9.35 5.36
C ILE A 286 -0.31 8.25 4.33
N MET A 287 -0.72 7.00 4.57
CA MET A 287 -0.58 5.93 3.58
C MET A 287 -1.53 6.15 2.39
N LEU A 288 -2.77 6.59 2.62
CA LEU A 288 -3.71 6.96 1.55
C LEU A 288 -3.14 8.06 0.66
N LEU A 289 -2.58 9.11 1.27
CA LEU A 289 -1.96 10.23 0.56
C LEU A 289 -0.71 9.82 -0.25
N TYR A 290 -0.08 8.70 0.11
CA TYR A 290 1.01 8.12 -0.67
C TYR A 290 0.49 7.29 -1.85
N LEU A 291 -0.30 6.24 -1.57
CA LEU A 291 -0.69 5.25 -2.58
C LEU A 291 -1.62 5.83 -3.65
N LEU A 292 -2.52 6.74 -3.26
CA LEU A 292 -3.50 7.39 -4.14
C LEU A 292 -3.27 8.91 -4.19
N GLY A 293 -2.01 9.35 -4.01
CA GLY A 293 -1.63 10.75 -3.85
C GLY A 293 -2.00 11.69 -4.98
N ASP A 294 -2.21 11.19 -6.20
CA ASP A 294 -2.64 11.99 -7.36
C ASP A 294 -4.10 12.47 -7.26
N ASN A 295 -4.88 11.91 -6.33
CA ASN A 295 -6.26 12.31 -6.09
C ASN A 295 -6.38 13.47 -5.08
N PHE A 296 -5.27 13.91 -4.51
CA PHE A 296 -5.24 14.91 -3.44
C PHE A 296 -4.34 16.08 -3.82
N SER A 297 -4.81 17.31 -3.59
CA SER A 297 -3.99 18.50 -3.79
C SER A 297 -2.87 18.58 -2.75
N GLN A 298 -1.87 19.42 -3.02
CA GLN A 298 -0.79 19.67 -2.07
C GLN A 298 -1.31 20.24 -0.75
N GLU A 299 -2.31 21.13 -0.79
CA GLU A 299 -2.95 21.72 0.38
C GLU A 299 -3.65 20.65 1.22
N THR A 300 -4.41 19.75 0.58
CA THR A 300 -5.04 18.61 1.26
C THR A 300 -3.99 17.71 1.91
N LYS A 301 -2.89 17.42 1.22
CA LYS A 301 -1.80 16.62 1.78
C LYS A 301 -1.18 17.29 3.01
N ARG A 302 -0.85 18.58 2.91
CA ARG A 302 -0.27 19.36 4.02
C ARG A 302 -1.20 19.43 5.22
N PHE A 303 -2.48 19.73 4.99
CA PHE A 303 -3.44 19.86 6.07
C PHE A 303 -3.62 18.56 6.87
N ASN A 304 -3.70 17.42 6.18
CA ASN A 304 -3.79 16.12 6.84
C ASN A 304 -2.45 15.70 7.46
N TRP A 305 -1.31 16.04 6.84
CA TRP A 305 0.01 15.84 7.44
C TRP A 305 0.13 16.53 8.81
N ASP A 306 -0.18 17.82 8.87
CA ASP A 306 -0.09 18.64 10.07
C ASP A 306 -0.98 18.10 11.21
N TYR A 307 -2.08 17.41 10.87
CA TYR A 307 -2.96 16.79 11.84
C TYR A 307 -2.48 15.42 12.34
N TYR A 308 -2.04 14.53 11.43
CA TYR A 308 -1.77 13.12 11.73
C TYR A 308 -0.32 12.83 12.12
N GLU A 309 0.68 13.56 11.61
CA GLU A 309 2.08 13.33 12.01
C GLU A 309 2.29 13.50 13.52
N PRO A 310 1.78 14.58 14.17
CA PRO A 310 1.99 14.75 15.60
C PRO A 310 1.38 13.62 16.44
N LYS A 311 0.33 12.97 15.90
CA LYS A 311 -0.43 11.87 16.52
C LYS A 311 0.16 10.49 16.25
N THR A 312 1.17 10.39 15.39
CA THR A 312 1.78 9.11 15.01
C THR A 312 3.02 8.81 15.86
N LEU A 313 3.02 7.67 16.55
CA LEU A 313 4.16 7.23 17.37
C LEU A 313 5.29 6.60 16.56
N HIS A 314 4.94 6.07 15.38
CA HIS A 314 5.84 5.30 14.52
C HIS A 314 6.35 4.03 15.23
N ASP A 315 5.45 3.34 15.93
CA ASP A 315 5.71 2.09 16.64
C ASP A 315 5.84 0.90 15.69
N SER A 316 5.49 1.10 14.43
CA SER A 316 5.79 0.18 13.34
C SER A 316 6.94 0.66 12.48
N SER A 317 7.80 -0.28 12.06
CA SER A 317 8.88 -0.02 11.11
C SER A 317 8.40 0.44 9.72
N LEU A 318 7.12 0.22 9.42
CA LEU A 318 6.48 0.64 8.17
C LEU A 318 6.30 2.17 8.10
N SER A 319 6.19 2.85 9.24
CA SER A 319 5.73 4.24 9.29
C SER A 319 6.75 5.26 8.77
N PRO A 320 8.04 5.25 9.17
CA PRO A 320 8.97 6.34 8.85
C PRO A 320 9.23 6.53 7.34
N SER A 321 9.34 5.46 6.56
CA SER A 321 9.60 5.58 5.12
C SER A 321 8.45 6.24 4.37
N ILE A 322 7.20 5.97 4.78
CA ILE A 322 6.01 6.56 4.16
C ILE A 322 5.90 8.04 4.53
N HIS A 323 6.21 8.38 5.79
CA HIS A 323 6.30 9.77 6.20
C HIS A 323 7.42 10.53 5.47
N ALA A 324 8.57 9.90 5.23
CA ALA A 324 9.63 10.49 4.43
C ALA A 324 9.13 10.87 3.02
N ILE A 325 8.36 9.98 2.40
CA ILE A 325 7.82 10.19 1.05
C ILE A 325 6.77 11.31 1.04
N VAL A 326 5.79 11.27 1.94
CA VAL A 326 4.70 12.25 1.94
C VAL A 326 5.19 13.64 2.36
N ALA A 327 6.20 13.73 3.24
CA ALA A 327 6.89 15.00 3.52
C ALA A 327 7.44 15.65 2.23
N LEU A 328 8.00 14.85 1.32
CA LEU A 328 8.51 15.33 0.03
C LEU A 328 7.37 15.75 -0.92
N ASP A 329 6.23 15.05 -0.90
CA ASP A 329 5.04 15.44 -1.65
C ASP A 329 4.48 16.81 -1.22
N ILE A 330 4.71 17.21 0.05
CA ILE A 330 4.39 18.54 0.58
C ILE A 330 5.61 19.47 0.58
N GLU A 331 6.65 19.16 -0.19
CA GLU A 331 7.87 19.98 -0.34
C GLU A 331 8.66 20.24 0.97
N ASP A 332 8.42 19.47 2.03
CA ASP A 332 9.20 19.53 3.26
C ASP A 332 10.39 18.55 3.20
N VAL A 333 11.42 18.97 2.48
CA VAL A 333 12.62 18.16 2.21
C VAL A 333 13.41 17.85 3.48
N GLU A 334 13.44 18.78 4.44
CA GLU A 334 14.13 18.57 5.72
C GLU A 334 13.45 17.47 6.53
N LYS A 335 12.12 17.54 6.67
CA LYS A 335 11.34 16.50 7.36
C LYS A 335 11.40 15.17 6.63
N GLY A 336 11.35 15.19 5.29
CA GLY A 336 11.54 14.00 4.46
C GLY A 336 12.88 13.32 4.73
N TYR A 337 13.96 14.10 4.86
CA TYR A 337 15.28 13.59 5.19
C TYR A 337 15.39 13.07 6.63
N GLU A 338 14.79 13.75 7.60
CA GLU A 338 14.73 13.30 9.00
C GLU A 338 14.08 11.91 9.10
N TYR A 339 12.92 11.72 8.46
CA TYR A 339 12.23 10.44 8.45
C TYR A 339 12.98 9.34 7.70
N PHE A 340 13.65 9.70 6.61
CA PHE A 340 14.52 8.77 5.90
C PHE A 340 15.68 8.30 6.80
N GLU A 341 16.35 9.21 7.52
CA GLU A 341 17.41 8.84 8.47
C GLU A 341 16.89 7.94 9.58
N ARG A 342 15.66 8.18 10.08
CA ARG A 342 15.01 7.29 11.04
C ARG A 342 14.77 5.90 10.46
N SER A 343 14.27 5.81 9.22
CA SER A 343 13.94 4.53 8.59
C SER A 343 15.17 3.65 8.32
N ILE A 344 16.27 4.22 7.81
CA ILE A 344 17.51 3.45 7.54
C ILE A 344 18.25 3.01 8.82
N ARG A 345 17.92 3.61 9.98
CA ARG A 345 18.51 3.30 11.28
C ARG A 345 17.67 2.32 12.11
N ILE A 346 16.58 1.78 11.59
CA ILE A 346 15.77 0.80 12.35
C ILE A 346 16.61 -0.44 12.68
N ASP A 347 17.21 -1.09 11.69
CA ASP A 347 18.02 -2.29 11.91
C ASP A 347 19.51 -2.01 12.18
N LEU A 348 20.02 -0.86 11.72
CA LEU A 348 21.45 -0.50 11.80
C LEU A 348 21.73 0.69 12.72
N GLY A 349 20.75 1.12 13.51
CA GLY A 349 20.87 2.27 14.40
C GLY A 349 21.32 1.93 15.80
N GLU A 350 21.06 2.86 16.73
CA GLU A 350 21.54 2.79 18.11
C GLU A 350 20.75 1.80 18.98
N ASN A 351 19.51 1.47 18.59
CA ASN A 351 18.71 0.47 19.29
C ASN A 351 19.13 -0.94 18.87
N LEU A 352 20.17 -1.47 19.51
CA LEU A 352 20.71 -2.82 19.23
C LEU A 352 19.70 -3.97 19.43
N LYS A 353 18.54 -3.70 20.03
CA LYS A 353 17.49 -4.70 20.28
C LYS A 353 16.41 -4.73 19.20
N SER A 354 16.37 -3.74 18.30
CA SER A 354 15.30 -3.60 17.31
C SER A 354 15.16 -4.84 16.43
N SER A 355 16.29 -5.45 16.04
CA SER A 355 16.32 -6.60 15.13
C SER A 355 16.47 -7.97 15.84
N TRP A 356 16.22 -8.06 17.15
CA TRP A 356 16.34 -9.32 17.89
C TRP A 356 15.47 -10.44 17.32
N ASP A 357 14.25 -10.12 16.89
CA ASP A 357 13.33 -11.07 16.28
C ASP A 357 13.51 -11.18 14.75
N GLY A 358 14.53 -10.53 14.19
CA GLY A 358 14.81 -10.46 12.76
C GLY A 358 14.73 -9.05 12.18
N LEU A 359 15.33 -8.87 11.00
CA LEU A 359 15.35 -7.65 10.20
C LEU A 359 13.94 -7.23 9.76
N HIS A 360 13.71 -5.93 9.57
CA HIS A 360 12.40 -5.41 9.16
C HIS A 360 12.28 -5.35 7.64
N ALA A 361 11.79 -6.42 7.00
CA ALA A 361 11.78 -6.53 5.53
C ALA A 361 10.98 -5.40 4.86
N ALA A 362 9.83 -5.03 5.42
CA ALA A 362 9.04 -3.89 4.95
C ALA A 362 9.82 -2.57 5.01
N SER A 363 10.57 -2.31 6.09
CA SER A 363 11.40 -1.10 6.19
C SER A 363 12.50 -1.07 5.14
N LEU A 364 13.12 -2.21 4.81
CA LEU A 364 14.13 -2.27 3.75
C LEU A 364 13.55 -1.90 2.38
N GLY A 365 12.34 -2.40 2.07
CA GLY A 365 11.60 -2.00 0.88
C GLY A 365 11.20 -0.51 0.91
N GLY A 366 10.70 -0.05 2.06
CA GLY A 366 10.37 1.35 2.32
C GLY A 366 11.57 2.29 2.17
N ASN A 367 12.78 1.89 2.56
CA ASN A 367 14.00 2.66 2.37
C ASN A 367 14.31 2.87 0.89
N TRP A 368 14.18 1.83 0.06
CA TRP A 368 14.32 1.96 -1.38
C TRP A 368 13.26 2.91 -1.96
N GLN A 369 12.02 2.78 -1.50
CA GLN A 369 10.94 3.69 -1.91
C GLN A 369 11.23 5.13 -1.48
N ALA A 370 11.66 5.42 -0.25
CA ALA A 370 12.00 6.78 0.17
C ALA A 370 13.06 7.41 -0.75
N VAL A 371 14.03 6.64 -1.24
CA VAL A 371 15.04 7.11 -2.21
C VAL A 371 14.48 7.30 -3.62
N VAL A 372 13.88 6.27 -4.21
CA VAL A 372 13.47 6.28 -5.63
C VAL A 372 12.12 6.96 -5.81
N ASN A 373 11.18 6.57 -4.97
CA ASN A 373 9.82 7.05 -4.96
C ASN A 373 9.73 8.42 -4.26
N GLY A 374 10.41 8.65 -3.14
CA GLY A 374 10.45 9.96 -2.47
C GLY A 374 11.40 10.94 -3.19
N PHE A 375 12.68 10.91 -2.82
CA PHE A 375 13.67 11.90 -3.29
C PHE A 375 13.86 11.90 -4.81
N GLY A 376 13.77 10.74 -5.44
CA GLY A 376 13.83 10.59 -6.89
C GLY A 376 12.52 10.94 -7.61
N GLY A 377 11.40 11.02 -6.87
CA GLY A 377 10.10 11.42 -7.40
C GLY A 377 9.46 10.45 -8.39
N VAL A 378 9.93 9.20 -8.44
CA VAL A 378 9.42 8.20 -9.41
C VAL A 378 8.03 7.73 -9.00
N ARG A 379 7.03 8.01 -9.83
CA ARG A 379 5.63 7.57 -9.62
C ARG A 379 4.99 7.12 -10.93
N ILE A 380 3.83 6.47 -10.80
CA ILE A 380 2.90 6.27 -11.90
C ILE A 380 1.76 7.26 -11.70
N THR A 381 1.49 8.09 -12.70
CA THR A 381 0.35 9.01 -12.64
C THR A 381 -0.97 8.25 -12.73
N ASN A 382 -2.09 8.85 -12.33
CA ASN A 382 -3.44 8.30 -12.60
C ASN A 382 -3.72 7.98 -14.09
N LYS A 383 -3.00 8.60 -15.04
CA LYS A 383 -3.05 8.30 -16.49
C LYS A 383 -2.17 7.12 -16.92
N GLY A 384 -1.54 6.41 -15.98
CA GLY A 384 -0.64 5.27 -16.26
C GLY A 384 0.72 5.67 -16.84
N ARG A 385 1.15 6.93 -16.69
CA ARG A 385 2.44 7.43 -17.17
C ARG A 385 3.51 7.42 -16.08
N LEU A 386 4.76 7.26 -16.47
CA LEU A 386 5.91 7.45 -15.58
C LEU A 386 6.02 8.95 -15.25
N ARG A 387 6.20 9.27 -13.96
CA ARG A 387 6.49 10.60 -13.44
C ARG A 387 7.84 10.61 -12.73
N ILE A 388 8.60 11.69 -12.88
CA ILE A 388 9.81 12.00 -12.11
C ILE A 388 9.70 13.44 -11.58
N ASN A 389 9.48 13.59 -10.27
CA ASN A 389 9.44 14.90 -9.60
C ASN A 389 10.35 14.93 -8.36
N PRO A 390 11.66 15.19 -8.53
CA PRO A 390 12.65 14.94 -7.49
C PRO A 390 12.78 16.08 -6.49
N HIS A 391 13.21 15.73 -5.27
CA HIS A 391 13.39 16.67 -4.15
C HIS A 391 14.71 16.36 -3.42
N LEU A 392 15.86 16.72 -3.97
CA LEU A 392 17.14 16.33 -3.33
C LEU A 392 17.38 17.08 -2.00
N PRO A 393 17.74 16.37 -0.92
CA PRO A 393 18.08 16.99 0.36
C PRO A 393 19.40 17.75 0.26
N GLU A 394 19.61 18.74 1.13
CA GLU A 394 20.81 19.58 1.15
C GLU A 394 22.12 18.78 1.18
N LYS A 395 22.13 17.64 1.86
CA LYS A 395 23.30 16.77 2.00
C LYS A 395 23.67 16.03 0.71
N TRP A 396 22.76 15.91 -0.27
CA TRP A 396 23.00 15.16 -1.51
C TRP A 396 23.37 16.09 -2.67
N LYS A 397 24.51 15.79 -3.31
CA LYS A 397 24.95 16.47 -4.54
C LYS A 397 24.37 15.84 -5.80
N ARG A 398 24.13 14.53 -5.75
CA ARG A 398 23.65 13.73 -6.86
C ARG A 398 22.95 12.47 -6.36
N LEU A 399 21.84 12.11 -7.01
CA LEU A 399 21.19 10.82 -6.89
C LEU A 399 21.20 10.14 -8.27
N LYS A 400 21.62 8.87 -8.33
CA LYS A 400 21.64 8.10 -9.57
C LYS A 400 21.17 6.67 -9.32
N PHE A 401 20.21 6.22 -10.09
CA PHE A 401 19.66 4.87 -9.98
C PHE A 401 19.16 4.38 -11.33
N LYS A 402 18.80 3.10 -11.38
CA LYS A 402 18.18 2.46 -12.54
C LYS A 402 16.76 2.02 -12.19
N ILE A 403 15.87 2.08 -13.17
CA ILE A 403 14.54 1.49 -13.10
C ILE A 403 14.21 0.76 -14.40
N LYS A 404 13.37 -0.26 -14.32
CA LYS A 404 12.72 -0.90 -15.45
C LYS A 404 11.31 -0.34 -15.59
N TRP A 405 10.94 0.02 -16.81
CA TRP A 405 9.63 0.54 -17.16
C TRP A 405 9.24 0.01 -18.54
N GLN A 406 8.13 -0.72 -18.61
CA GLN A 406 7.54 -1.30 -19.83
C GLN A 406 8.58 -2.08 -20.66
N ASN A 407 9.30 -2.99 -20.01
CA ASN A 407 10.37 -3.85 -20.54
C ASN A 407 11.70 -3.17 -20.93
N GLU A 408 11.84 -1.88 -20.66
CA GLU A 408 13.07 -1.12 -20.95
C GLU A 408 13.76 -0.69 -19.66
N GLU A 409 15.10 -0.66 -19.65
CA GLU A 409 15.88 -0.21 -18.48
C GLU A 409 16.33 1.25 -18.69
N TYR A 410 16.03 2.10 -17.73
CA TYR A 410 16.39 3.52 -17.73
C TYR A 410 17.34 3.84 -16.60
N CYS A 411 18.34 4.68 -16.89
CA CYS A 411 19.17 5.34 -15.90
C CYS A 411 18.62 6.74 -15.63
N VAL A 412 18.34 7.03 -14.36
CA VAL A 412 17.94 8.35 -13.88
C VAL A 412 19.11 8.95 -13.11
N GLU A 413 19.53 10.15 -13.48
CA GLU A 413 20.53 10.93 -12.76
C GLU A 413 19.98 12.31 -12.43
N ILE A 414 19.91 12.62 -11.15
CA ILE A 414 19.35 13.86 -10.61
C ILE A 414 20.45 14.60 -9.87
N THR A 415 20.56 15.89 -10.16
CA THR A 415 21.37 16.87 -9.43
C THR A 415 20.48 18.08 -9.10
N ARG A 416 21.05 19.12 -8.48
CA ARG A 416 20.28 20.29 -8.01
C ARG A 416 19.60 21.12 -9.10
N ASN A 417 20.10 21.05 -10.32
CA ASN A 417 19.63 21.88 -11.43
C ASN A 417 19.44 21.07 -12.71
N LYS A 418 19.51 19.73 -12.62
CA LYS A 418 19.48 18.87 -13.81
C LYS A 418 18.92 17.50 -13.51
N ILE A 419 18.03 17.05 -14.38
CA ILE A 419 17.54 15.66 -14.48
C ILE A 419 18.01 15.11 -15.83
N ILE A 420 18.59 13.92 -15.79
CA ILE A 420 18.97 13.15 -16.96
C ILE A 420 18.24 11.82 -16.92
N LEU A 421 17.50 11.52 -17.98
CA LEU A 421 16.91 10.22 -18.22
C LEU A 421 17.52 9.64 -19.50
N LYS A 422 18.13 8.47 -19.36
CA LYS A 422 18.76 7.76 -20.47
C LYS A 422 18.28 6.33 -20.52
N SER A 423 17.84 5.86 -21.69
CA SER A 423 17.62 4.43 -21.88
C SER A 423 18.96 3.68 -21.96
N LEU A 424 19.04 2.53 -21.29
CA LEU A 424 20.19 1.63 -21.32
C LEU A 424 20.03 0.49 -22.34
N SER A 425 18.80 0.31 -22.83
CA SER A 425 18.45 -0.54 -23.97
C SER A 425 18.02 0.32 -25.17
N SER A 426 18.13 -0.21 -26.39
CA SER A 426 17.56 0.43 -27.56
C SER A 426 16.04 0.31 -27.48
N ILE A 427 15.36 1.39 -27.09
CA ILE A 427 13.90 1.43 -27.04
C ILE A 427 13.34 1.45 -28.45
N SER A 428 12.33 0.63 -28.71
CA SER A 428 11.64 0.58 -30.01
C SER A 428 10.59 1.67 -30.19
N LYS A 429 10.10 2.26 -29.08
CA LYS A 429 9.04 3.26 -29.04
C LYS A 429 9.47 4.44 -28.17
N SER A 430 8.96 5.62 -28.50
CA SER A 430 9.18 6.81 -27.66
C SER A 430 8.42 6.66 -26.34
N LEU A 431 9.06 7.08 -25.24
CA LEU A 431 8.45 7.13 -23.91
C LEU A 431 7.86 8.52 -23.67
N ILE A 432 6.57 8.58 -23.37
CA ILE A 432 5.92 9.79 -22.85
C ILE A 432 6.08 9.76 -21.33
N ILE A 433 6.72 10.78 -20.78
CA ILE A 433 7.05 10.89 -19.36
C ILE A 433 6.67 12.27 -18.84
N GLU A 434 6.21 12.33 -17.59
CA GLU A 434 6.01 13.59 -16.87
C GLU A 434 7.24 13.90 -16.01
N ILE A 435 7.85 15.08 -16.18
CA ILE A 435 8.96 15.55 -15.35
C ILE A 435 8.62 16.94 -14.83
N CYS A 436 8.60 17.11 -13.50
CA CYS A 436 8.22 18.37 -12.85
C CYS A 436 6.94 18.97 -13.45
N GLU A 437 5.87 18.16 -13.50
CA GLU A 437 4.53 18.53 -13.99
C GLU A 437 4.43 18.88 -15.49
N LYS A 438 5.49 18.64 -16.26
CA LYS A 438 5.52 18.86 -17.71
C LYS A 438 5.71 17.55 -18.46
N GLU A 439 4.98 17.40 -19.56
CA GLU A 439 5.09 16.23 -20.43
C GLU A 439 6.30 16.36 -21.37
N TYR A 440 7.09 15.30 -21.45
CA TYR A 440 8.23 15.15 -22.35
C TYR A 440 8.15 13.84 -23.13
N ILE A 441 8.86 13.81 -24.25
CA ILE A 441 8.99 12.62 -25.09
C ILE A 441 10.47 12.26 -25.15
N LEU A 442 10.82 11.08 -24.66
CA LEU A 442 12.14 10.47 -24.86
C LEU A 442 12.08 9.59 -26.11
N LYS A 443 12.80 9.99 -27.17
CA LYS A 443 12.89 9.23 -28.41
C LYS A 443 13.95 8.11 -28.32
N PRO A 444 13.88 7.09 -29.20
CA PRO A 444 14.93 6.09 -29.34
C PRO A 444 16.33 6.69 -29.47
N ASP A 445 17.29 6.08 -28.77
CA ASP A 445 18.71 6.43 -28.76
C ASP A 445 19.05 7.88 -28.32
N GLU A 446 18.06 8.63 -27.82
CA GLU A 446 18.26 9.97 -27.25
C GLU A 446 18.44 9.92 -25.72
N GLU A 447 18.89 11.05 -25.17
CA GLU A 447 18.94 11.30 -23.74
C GLU A 447 18.10 12.54 -23.44
N LEU A 448 17.17 12.43 -22.50
CA LEU A 448 16.37 13.56 -22.06
C LEU A 448 17.12 14.32 -20.96
N ARG A 449 17.39 15.60 -21.21
CA ARG A 449 18.08 16.51 -20.28
C ARG A 449 17.17 17.68 -19.93
N ILE A 450 16.75 17.74 -18.67
CA ILE A 450 15.92 18.83 -18.15
C ILE A 450 16.74 19.67 -17.18
N ILE A 451 16.72 20.99 -17.37
CA ILE A 451 17.26 21.97 -16.41
C ILE A 451 16.03 22.58 -15.73
N TYR A 452 16.01 22.55 -14.40
CA TYR A 452 14.89 23.00 -13.57
C TYR A 452 15.40 23.84 -12.40
#